data_AF-A0A967M126-F1
#
_entry.id   AF-A0A967M126-F1
#
_cell.length_a   1.000
_cell.length_b   1.000
_cell.length_c   1.000
_cell.angle_alpha   90.00
_cell.angle_beta   90.00
_cell.angle_gamma   90.00
#
_symmetry.space_group_name_H-M   'P 1'
#
loop_
_entity.id
_entity.type
_entity.pdbx_description
1 polymer ?
#
loop_
_entity_poly.entity_id
_entity_poly.type
_entity_poly.pdbx_seq_one_letter_code
_entity_poly.pdbx_strand_id
1 'polypeptide(L)' 'TWFHIAAVYDGSTRQKRLYIDGALDGSDTISRIDQSTKDLIIGGSPSLYYSGRIDALRLWNTARSQDEILADIDRDLT' A
#
# COMPACT_ATOMS: atom_id res chain seq x y z
N THR A 1 1.00 -18.97 -0.56
CA THR A 1 1.40 -18.29 -1.81
C THR A 1 1.76 -16.84 -1.48
N TRP A 2 2.59 -16.21 -2.31
CA TRP A 2 2.90 -14.78 -2.20
C TRP A 2 1.92 -13.95 -3.02
N PHE A 3 1.66 -12.73 -2.57
CA PHE A 3 0.90 -11.71 -3.29
C PHE A 3 1.62 -10.39 -3.11
N HIS A 4 1.66 -9.60 -4.16
CA HIS A 4 2.05 -8.20 -4.03
C HIS A 4 0.81 -7.35 -3.81
N ILE A 5 0.83 -6.52 -2.76
CA ILE A 5 -0.28 -5.61 -2.44
C ILE A 5 0.26 -4.19 -2.39
N ALA A 6 -0.35 -3.28 -3.15
CA ALA A 6 -0.08 -1.85 -3.08
C ALA A 6 -1.35 -1.06 -2.83
N ALA A 7 -1.33 -0.24 -1.78
CA ALA A 7 -2.36 0.74 -1.49
C ALA A 7 -1.81 2.14 -1.82
N VAL A 8 -2.51 2.87 -2.68
CA VAL A 8 -2.11 4.21 -3.12
C VAL A 8 -3.20 5.19 -2.74
N TYR A 9 -2.81 6.32 -2.15
CA TYR A 9 -3.68 7.48 -1.95
C TYR A 9 -3.05 8.70 -2.61
N ASP A 10 -3.81 9.35 -3.48
CA ASP A 10 -3.46 10.63 -4.08
C ASP A 10 -4.28 11.74 -3.42
N GLY A 11 -3.63 12.57 -2.60
CA GLY A 11 -4.29 13.66 -1.89
C GLY A 11 -4.79 14.79 -2.80
N SER A 12 -4.25 14.93 -4.02
CA SER A 12 -4.64 15.97 -4.96
C SER A 12 -5.99 15.65 -5.64
N THR A 13 -6.19 14.39 -5.99
CA THR A 13 -7.42 13.88 -6.61
C THR A 13 -8.38 13.23 -5.61
N ARG A 14 -7.91 13.00 -4.38
CA ARG A 14 -8.59 12.27 -3.30
C ARG A 14 -8.95 10.82 -3.64
N GLN A 15 -8.28 10.26 -4.64
CA GLN A 15 -8.44 8.87 -5.06
C GLN A 15 -7.61 7.94 -4.18
N LYS A 16 -8.24 6.88 -3.66
CA LYS A 16 -7.55 5.69 -3.13
C LYS A 16 -7.68 4.53 -4.11
N ARG A 17 -6.61 3.76 -4.27
CA ARG A 17 -6.53 2.60 -5.17
C ARG A 17 -5.85 1.45 -4.46
N LEU A 18 -6.35 0.25 -4.67
CA LEU A 18 -5.74 -1.00 -4.20
C LEU A 18 -5.36 -1.83 -5.43
N TYR A 19 -4.13 -2.34 -5.41
CA TYR A 19 -3.61 -3.22 -6.45
C TYR A 19 -3.22 -4.56 -5.84
N ILE A 20 -3.55 -5.65 -6.53
CA ILE A 20 -3.13 -7.01 -6.22
C ILE A 20 -2.36 -7.52 -7.43
N ASP A 21 -1.13 -7.97 -7.21
CA ASP A 21 -0.20 -8.44 -8.25
C ASP A 21 -0.04 -7.42 -9.41
N GLY A 22 -0.06 -6.12 -9.06
CA GLY A 22 0.09 -5.00 -10.00
C GLY A 22 -1.18 -4.63 -10.78
N ALA A 23 -2.24 -5.44 -10.71
CA ALA A 23 -3.53 -5.13 -11.31
C ALA A 23 -4.40 -4.29 -10.35
N LEU A 24 -5.11 -3.28 -10.88
CA LEU A 24 -6.07 -2.51 -10.08
C LEU A 24 -7.23 -3.43 -9.66
N ASP A 25 -7.37 -3.64 -8.36
CA ASP A 25 -8.44 -4.45 -7.78
C ASP A 25 -9.65 -3.57 -7.43
N GLY A 26 -9.40 -2.35 -6.92
CA GLY A 26 -10.47 -1.43 -6.57
C GLY A 26 -9.99 0.01 -6.39
N SER A 27 -10.94 0.94 -6.56
CA SER A 27 -10.69 2.38 -6.39
C SER A 27 -11.91 3.08 -5.84
N ASP A 28 -11.69 4.18 -5.12
CA ASP A 28 -12.76 5.00 -4.57
C ASP A 28 -12.25 6.43 -4.31
N THR A 29 -13.16 7.40 -4.28
CA THR A 29 -12.85 8.80 -3.96
C THR A 29 -13.32 9.10 -2.54
N ILE A 30 -12.39 9.51 -1.68
CA ILE A 30 -12.68 9.81 -0.28
C ILE A 30 -12.52 11.31 0.01
N SER A 31 -12.90 11.75 1.21
CA SER A 31 -12.69 13.15 1.61
C SER A 31 -11.21 13.44 1.84
N ARG A 32 -10.60 12.75 2.81
CA ARG A 32 -9.16 12.78 3.13
C ARG A 32 -8.79 11.62 4.05
N ILE A 33 -7.50 11.31 4.10
CA ILE A 33 -6.91 10.51 5.19
C ILE A 33 -6.40 11.49 6.25
N ASP A 34 -6.87 11.35 7.48
CA ASP A 34 -6.41 12.18 8.61
C ASP A 34 -5.00 11.77 9.07
N GLN A 35 -4.24 12.74 9.58
CA GLN A 35 -2.96 12.46 10.21
C GLN A 35 -3.15 11.69 11.51
N SER A 36 -2.30 10.70 11.74
CA SER A 36 -2.26 9.90 12.97
C SER A 36 -0.98 10.17 13.73
N THR A 37 -1.07 10.29 15.06
CA THR A 37 0.09 10.35 15.97
C THR A 37 0.51 8.98 16.49
N LYS A 38 -0.20 7.91 16.09
CA LYS A 38 0.12 6.53 16.46
C LYS A 38 1.27 6.00 15.62
N ASP A 39 2.02 5.06 16.20
CA ASP A 39 3.10 4.35 15.52
C ASP A 39 2.61 3.60 14.27
N LEU A 40 3.47 3.55 13.25
CA LEU A 40 3.27 2.66 12.10
C LEU A 40 3.54 1.22 12.55
N ILE A 41 2.50 0.39 12.52
CA ILE A 41 2.59 -1.03 12.86
C ILE A 41 2.51 -1.84 11.58
N ILE A 42 3.52 -2.70 11.37
CA ILE A 42 3.55 -3.67 10.27
C ILE A 42 3.21 -5.05 10.83
N GLY A 43 2.35 -5.78 10.12
CA GLY A 43 1.91 -7.11 10.56
C GLY A 43 0.77 -7.11 11.59
N GLY A 44 0.00 -6.03 11.69
CA GLY A 44 -1.24 -6.01 12.48
C GLY A 44 -1.54 -4.69 13.16
N SER A 45 -2.05 -4.79 14.38
CA SER A 45 -2.41 -3.71 15.31
C SER A 45 -2.10 -4.18 16.73
N PRO A 46 -2.16 -3.30 17.75
CA PRO A 46 -1.78 -3.67 19.13
C PRO A 46 -2.55 -4.87 19.72
N SER A 47 -3.76 -5.15 19.21
CA SER A 47 -4.63 -6.22 19.71
C SER A 47 -4.91 -7.33 18.70
N LEU A 48 -4.48 -7.19 17.44
CA LEU A 48 -4.74 -8.14 16.37
C LEU A 48 -3.51 -8.27 15.48
N TYR A 49 -2.99 -9.49 15.35
CA TYR A 49 -1.75 -9.76 14.63
C TYR A 49 -2.05 -10.54 13.34
N TYR A 50 -1.31 -10.21 12.29
CA TYR A 50 -1.31 -10.96 11.04
C TYR A 50 -0.42 -12.20 11.17
N SER A 51 -1.00 -13.39 10.97
CA SER A 51 -0.26 -14.66 10.99
C SER A 51 0.16 -15.06 9.58
N GLY A 52 1.15 -14.35 9.04
CA GLY A 52 1.71 -14.60 7.71
C GLY A 52 3.10 -14.01 7.57
N ARG A 53 3.66 -14.09 6.37
CA ARG A 53 4.98 -13.51 6.05
C ARG A 53 4.79 -12.21 5.28
N ILE A 54 5.63 -11.24 5.58
CA ILE A 54 5.72 -9.95 4.88
C ILE A 54 7.16 -9.82 4.44
N ASP A 55 7.38 -9.42 3.20
CA ASP A 55 8.71 -9.19 2.63
C ASP A 55 8.67 -7.96 1.73
N ALA A 56 9.84 -7.37 1.47
CA ALA A 56 10.03 -6.23 0.56
C ALA A 56 9.11 -5.01 0.83
N LEU A 57 8.87 -4.68 2.11
CA LEU A 57 8.02 -3.56 2.49
C LEU A 57 8.59 -2.22 1.99
N ARG A 58 7.74 -1.41 1.35
CA ARG A 58 8.07 -0.07 0.87
C ARG A 58 7.02 0.94 1.29
N LEU A 59 7.46 2.17 1.55
CA LEU A 59 6.59 3.32 1.82
C LEU A 59 7.07 4.51 0.98
N TRP A 60 6.14 5.14 0.28
CA TRP A 60 6.42 6.31 -0.57
C TRP A 60 5.67 7.53 -0.05
N ASN A 61 6.27 8.70 -0.21
CA ASN A 61 5.65 9.99 0.05
C ASN A 61 4.93 10.57 -1.19
N THR A 62 4.85 9.79 -2.27
CA THR A 62 4.19 10.15 -3.52
C THR A 62 3.20 9.06 -3.92
N ALA A 63 2.11 9.46 -4.61
CA ALA A 63 1.15 8.53 -5.14
C ALA A 63 1.73 7.82 -6.37
N ARG A 64 1.94 6.50 -6.28
CA ARG A 64 2.51 5.70 -7.37
C ARG A 64 1.47 5.44 -8.46
N SER A 65 1.90 5.48 -9.72
CA SER A 65 1.09 5.04 -10.86
C SER A 65 1.03 3.50 -10.94
N GLN A 66 0.13 2.95 -11.74
CA GLN A 66 0.09 1.50 -11.95
C GLN A 66 1.37 0.98 -12.63
N ASP A 67 1.88 1.71 -13.63
CA ASP A 67 3.12 1.34 -14.32
C ASP A 67 4.32 1.33 -13.36
N GLU A 68 4.37 2.30 -12.45
CA GLU A 68 5.40 2.34 -11.40
C GLU A 68 5.30 1.16 -10.43
N ILE A 69 4.07 0.76 -10.06
CA ILE A 69 3.83 -0.42 -9.22
C ILE A 69 4.28 -1.69 -9.95
N LEU A 70 3.94 -1.83 -11.22
CA LEU A 70 4.36 -2.96 -12.05
C LEU A 70 5.88 -3.03 -12.22
N ALA A 71 6.56 -1.88 -12.27
CA ALA A 71 8.02 -1.84 -12.35
C ALA A 71 8.71 -2.23 -11.03
N ASP A 72 8.08 -1.99 -9.89
CA ASP A 72 8.66 -2.21 -8.55
C ASP A 72 8.27 -3.56 -7.92
N ILE A 73 7.26 -4.28 -8.45
CA ILE A 73 6.67 -5.49 -7.85
C ILE A 73 7.68 -6.60 -7.53
N ASP A 74 8.58 -6.88 -8.47
CA ASP A 74 9.61 -7.92 -8.37
C ASP A 74 10.99 -7.35 -8.04
N ARG A 75 11.07 -6.06 -7.69
CA ARG A 75 12.33 -5.42 -7.36
C ARG A 75 12.77 -5.88 -5.97
N ASP A 76 14.02 -6.27 -5.82
CA ASP A 76 14.61 -6.52 -4.50
C ASP A 76 14.91 -5.21 -3.75
N LEU A 77 14.92 -5.26 -2.43
CA LEU A 77 15.45 -4.20 -1.58
C LEU A 77 16.95 -4.42 -1.38
N THR A 78 17.76 -3.45 -1.78
CA THR A 78 19.21 -3.42 -1.56
C THR A 78 19.56 -2.71 -0.26
#